data_AF-A0A3D3UKF5-F1
#
_entry.id   AF-A0A3D3UKF5-F1
#
_cell.length_a   1.000
_cell.length_b   1.000
_cell.length_c   1.000
_cell.angle_alpha   90.00
_cell.angle_beta   90.00
_cell.angle_gamma   90.00
#
_symmetry.space_group_name_H-M   'P 1'
#
loop_
_entity.id
_entity.type
_entity.pdbx_description
1 polymer ?
#
loop_
_entity_poly.entity_id
_entity_poly.type
_entity_poly.pdbx_seq_one_letter_code
_entity_poly.pdbx_strand_id
1 'polypeptide(L)' 'NFEFATESREELFYNKERLLANGDRWEFEISKNIELDAPYR' A
#
# COMPACT_ATOMS: atom_id res chain seq x y z
N ASN A 1 -5.68 -1.84 2.85
CA ASN A 1 -5.45 -0.39 3.09
C ASN A 1 -6.56 0.46 2.44
N PHE A 2 -7.56 0.90 3.22
CA PHE A 2 -8.68 1.73 2.72
C PHE A 2 -8.93 3.00 3.55
N GLU A 3 -8.18 3.19 4.64
CA GLU A 3 -8.31 4.33 5.55
C GLU A 3 -7.07 5.22 5.42
N PHE A 4 -7.04 6.05 4.38
CA PHE A 4 -5.96 7.01 4.13
C PHE A 4 -6.51 8.43 3.93
N ALA A 5 -7.68 8.73 4.51
CA ALA A 5 -8.25 10.07 4.46
C ALA A 5 -7.27 11.07 5.11
N THR A 6 -6.96 12.14 4.38
CA THR A 6 -6.06 13.22 4.80
C THR A 6 -6.80 14.55 4.81
N GLU A 7 -6.26 15.53 5.53
CA GLU A 7 -6.91 16.83 5.72
C GLU A 7 -6.76 17.73 4.48
N SER A 8 -5.74 17.48 3.66
CA SER A 8 -5.48 18.20 2.42
C SER A 8 -5.29 17.26 1.21
N ARG A 9 -5.45 17.82 0.01
CA ARG A 9 -5.24 17.08 -1.25
C ARG A 9 -3.77 16.79 -1.49
N GLU A 10 -2.90 17.70 -1.10
CA GLU A 10 -1.45 17.63 -1.23
C GLU A 10 -0.90 16.40 -0.49
N GLU A 11 -1.51 16.04 0.64
CA GLU A 11 -1.18 14.84 1.40
C GLU A 11 -1.54 13.53 0.69
N LEU A 12 -2.31 13.56 -0.39
CA LEU A 12 -2.57 12.38 -1.24
C LEU A 12 -1.48 12.19 -2.32
N PHE A 13 -0.63 13.18 -2.55
CA PHE A 13 0.48 13.06 -3.49
C PHE A 13 1.65 12.34 -2.85
N TYR A 14 1.79 11.05 -3.16
CA TYR A 14 2.83 10.22 -2.58
C TYR A 14 4.13 10.34 -3.39
N ASN A 15 5.22 10.63 -2.69
CA ASN A 15 6.57 10.52 -3.24
C ASN A 15 7.11 9.08 -3.08
N LYS A 16 8.27 8.82 -3.68
CA LYS A 16 8.92 7.50 -3.63
C LYS A 16 9.12 7.00 -2.21
N GLU A 17 9.59 7.85 -1.31
CA GLU A 17 9.87 7.48 0.09
C GLU A 17 8.60 7.05 0.82
N ARG A 18 7.50 7.77 0.62
CA ARG A 18 6.20 7.44 1.21
C ARG A 18 5.64 6.14 0.66
N LEU A 19 5.84 5.86 -0.63
CA LEU A 19 5.44 4.58 -1.22
C LEU A 19 6.24 3.41 -0.65
N LEU A 20 7.56 3.57 -0.49
CA LEU A 20 8.41 2.54 0.10
C LEU A 20 8.04 2.29 1.57
N ALA A 21 7.87 3.34 2.37
CA ALA A 21 7.43 3.22 3.76
C ALA A 21 6.02 2.60 3.89
N ASN A 22 5.15 2.80 2.90
CA ASN A 22 3.88 2.09 2.84
C ASN A 22 4.08 0.61 2.50
N GLY A 23 4.95 0.29 1.55
CA GLY A 23 5.34 -1.09 1.23
C GLY A 23 5.83 -1.83 2.46
N ASP A 24 6.81 -1.28 3.16
CA ASP A 24 7.39 -1.89 4.37
C ASP A 24 6.34 -2.16 5.45
N ARG A 25 5.35 -1.27 5.62
CA ARG A 25 4.27 -1.43 6.59
C ARG A 25 3.26 -2.51 6.22
N TRP A 26 3.03 -2.74 4.93
CA TRP A 26 2.00 -3.66 4.43
C TRP A 26 2.57 -4.95 3.82
N GLU A 27 3.89 -5.13 3.83
CA GLU A 27 4.61 -6.23 3.16
C GLU A 27 4.03 -7.62 3.49
N PHE A 28 3.69 -7.86 4.76
CA PHE A 28 3.11 -9.13 5.19
C PHE A 28 1.73 -9.41 4.55
N GLU A 29 0.84 -8.41 4.53
CA GLU A 29 -0.49 -8.54 3.94
C GLU A 29 -0.41 -8.62 2.41
N ILE A 30 0.46 -7.82 1.79
CA ILE A 30 0.71 -7.83 0.35
C ILE A 30 1.20 -9.21 -0.07
N SER A 31 2.19 -9.77 0.64
CA SER A 31 2.74 -11.11 0.35
C SER A 31 1.66 -12.20 0.41
N LYS A 32 0.84 -12.19 1.47
CA LYS A 32 -0.26 -13.14 1.62
C LYS A 32 -1.31 -13.00 0.52
N ASN A 33 -1.67 -11.77 0.15
CA ASN A 33 -2.62 -11.52 -0.92
C ASN A 33 -2.09 -11.99 -2.28
N ILE A 34 -0.78 -11.81 -2.55
CA ILE A 34 -0.15 -12.30 -3.78
C ILE A 34 -0.17 -13.83 -3.82
N GLU A 35 0.14 -14.51 -2.71
CA GLU A 35 0.12 -15.99 -2.64
C GLU A 35 -1.27 -16.55 -2.94
N LEU A 36 -2.31 -15.97 -2.33
CA LEU A 36 -3.70 -16.40 -2.53
C LEU A 36 -4.20 -16.13 -3.96
N ASP A 37 -3.72 -15.07 -4.60
CA ASP A 37 -4.13 -14.67 -5.94
C ASP A 37 -3.27 -15.30 -7.06
N ALA A 38 -2.12 -15.90 -6.71
CA ALA A 38 -1.20 -16.51 -7.66
C ALA A 38 -1.85 -17.54 -8.61
N PRO A 39 -2.83 -18.37 -8.21
CA PRO A 39 -3.52 -19.28 -9.12
C PRO A 39 -4.43 -18.60 -10.16
N TYR A 40 -4.74 -17.32 -9.98
CA TYR A 40 -5.71 -16.56 -10.78
C TYR A 40 -5.07 -15.43 -11.60
N ARG A 41 -3.74 -15.29 -11.55
CA ARG A 41 -2.95 -14.27 -12.27
C ARG A 41 -2.17 -14.85 -13.44
#